data_AF-A0A8S0WA25-F1
#
_entry.id   AF-A0A8S0WA25-F1
#
_cell.length_a   1.000
_cell.length_b   1.000
_cell.length_c   1.000
_cell.angle_alpha   90.00
_cell.angle_beta   90.00
_cell.angle_gamma   90.00
#
_symmetry.space_group_name_H-M   'P 1'
#
loop_
_entity.id
_entity.type
_entity.pdbx_description
1 polymer ?
#
loop_
_entity_poly.entity_id
_entity_poly.type
_entity_poly.pdbx_seq_one_letter_code
_entity_poly.pdbx_strand_id
1 'polypeptide(L)'
;MCTRRLYGWMRNQDCEVWSIAMAYHTHQEITFLQAFSCAMKYVPLCFGIKSLIMTIDDILDADVDKLVERTKLRPVPRGAITMGRAWLFFFIQAVIGLGLSRWMNFAPIPLGLMFNVGTFMGWADLTHESTLPWNVLVPIYVGTCLWTITYETVYQHQDKIDDVKIGLHSPALLLGSSTIPVCATTGVGFFALLAYAGALNGHGWCYYSAVVFACILLMLRLSKTDIDKPEDCKSFFLQTVPVGQIILSGIVGDVILNRLVNNIAL
;
A
#
# COMPACT_ATOMS: atom_id res chain seq x y z
N MET A 1 8.19 13.46 11.06
CA MET A 1 7.82 12.15 11.68
C MET A 1 6.35 11.82 11.57
N CYS A 2 5.43 12.68 12.01
CA CYS A 2 3.99 12.40 12.01
C CYS A 2 3.41 12.14 10.60
N THR A 3 3.88 12.88 9.59
CA THR A 3 3.43 12.76 8.19
C THR A 3 3.84 11.45 7.49
N ARG A 4 4.96 10.81 7.84
CA ARG A 4 5.36 9.52 7.22
C ARG A 4 4.46 8.37 7.70
N ARG A 5 4.03 8.43 8.98
CA ARG A 5 3.19 7.43 9.64
C ARG A 5 1.75 7.45 9.11
N LEU A 6 1.15 8.64 8.97
CA LEU A 6 -0.23 8.78 8.49
C LEU A 6 -0.39 8.47 6.99
N TYR A 7 0.51 8.98 6.14
CA TYR A 7 0.38 8.79 4.69
C TYR A 7 0.84 7.39 4.23
N GLY A 8 1.78 6.77 4.98
CA GLY A 8 2.10 5.36 4.82
C GLY A 8 0.97 4.41 5.21
N TRP A 9 0.08 4.84 6.12
CA TRP A 9 -1.11 4.10 6.52
C TRP A 9 -2.21 4.17 5.44
N MET A 10 -2.53 5.36 4.93
CA MET A 10 -3.57 5.53 3.90
C MET A 10 -3.32 4.66 2.65
N ARG A 11 -2.06 4.47 2.24
CA ARG A 11 -1.70 3.69 1.03
C ARG A 11 -1.74 2.18 1.20
N ASN A 12 -1.53 1.68 2.41
CA ASN A 12 -1.55 0.24 2.63
C ASN A 12 -2.99 -0.30 2.71
N GLN A 13 -3.94 0.54 3.13
CA GLN A 13 -5.36 0.17 3.14
C GLN A 13 -5.94 0.00 1.74
N ASP A 14 -5.34 0.65 0.74
CA ASP A 14 -5.88 0.69 -0.61
C ASP A 14 -6.05 -0.73 -1.21
N CYS A 15 -5.03 -1.58 -1.15
CA CYS A 15 -5.09 -2.91 -1.76
C CYS A 15 -6.09 -3.89 -1.09
N GLU A 16 -6.31 -3.76 0.21
CA GLU A 16 -7.29 -4.55 0.99
C GLU A 16 -8.70 -4.09 0.66
N VAL A 17 -8.95 -2.78 0.75
CA VAL A 17 -10.28 -2.21 0.53
C VAL A 17 -10.68 -2.32 -0.93
N TRP A 18 -9.75 -2.21 -1.88
CA TRP A 18 -10.02 -2.52 -3.29
C TRP A 18 -10.48 -3.95 -3.46
N SER A 19 -9.79 -4.91 -2.84
CA SER A 19 -10.16 -6.33 -2.95
C SER A 19 -11.53 -6.63 -2.34
N ILE A 20 -11.85 -6.07 -1.16
CA ILE A 20 -13.17 -6.20 -0.52
C ILE A 20 -14.26 -5.59 -1.43
N ALA A 21 -14.02 -4.42 -2.02
CA ALA A 21 -14.97 -3.79 -2.91
C ALA A 21 -15.17 -4.56 -4.22
N MET A 22 -14.11 -5.14 -4.79
CA MET A 22 -14.17 -6.01 -5.96
C MET A 22 -14.86 -7.35 -5.66
N ALA A 23 -14.67 -7.92 -4.45
CA ALA A 23 -15.39 -9.11 -4.01
C ALA A 23 -16.89 -8.82 -3.86
N TYR A 24 -17.24 -7.68 -3.25
CA TYR A 24 -18.63 -7.24 -3.08
C TYR A 24 -19.34 -6.93 -4.42
N HIS A 25 -18.60 -6.59 -5.48
CA HIS A 25 -19.14 -6.51 -6.84
C HIS A 25 -19.64 -7.87 -7.35
N THR A 26 -18.82 -8.90 -7.17
CA THR A 26 -19.05 -10.24 -7.74
C THR A 26 -20.05 -11.06 -6.94
N HIS A 27 -20.04 -10.91 -5.61
CA HIS A 27 -20.93 -11.64 -4.71
C HIS A 27 -22.15 -10.80 -4.34
N GLN A 28 -23.22 -10.94 -5.13
CA GLN A 28 -24.46 -10.16 -5.00
C GLN A 28 -25.22 -10.43 -3.69
N GLU A 29 -25.07 -11.64 -3.14
CA GLU A 29 -25.67 -12.10 -1.87
C GLU A 29 -25.18 -11.32 -0.64
N ILE A 30 -23.98 -10.72 -0.72
CA ILE A 30 -23.37 -10.03 0.40
C ILE A 30 -24.06 -8.68 0.61
N THR A 31 -24.40 -8.38 1.86
CA THR A 31 -25.02 -7.10 2.24
C THR A 31 -23.97 -6.02 2.47
N PHE A 32 -24.28 -4.75 2.20
CA PHE A 32 -23.41 -3.61 2.48
C PHE A 32 -22.86 -3.64 3.92
N LEU A 33 -23.70 -3.96 4.91
CA LEU A 33 -23.27 -3.99 6.31
C LEU A 33 -22.17 -5.05 6.56
N GLN A 34 -22.19 -6.18 5.85
CA GLN A 34 -21.17 -7.22 5.96
C GLN A 34 -19.86 -6.74 5.33
N ALA A 35 -19.92 -6.18 4.13
CA ALA A 35 -18.75 -5.61 3.44
C ALA A 35 -18.12 -4.46 4.24
N PHE A 36 -18.95 -3.55 4.76
CA PHE A 36 -18.51 -2.44 5.60
C PHE A 36 -17.91 -2.93 6.92
N SER A 37 -18.54 -3.90 7.58
CA SER A 37 -18.01 -4.47 8.83
C SER A 37 -16.68 -5.18 8.59
N CYS A 38 -16.54 -5.90 7.47
CA CYS A 38 -15.27 -6.50 7.06
C CYS A 38 -14.20 -5.42 6.88
N ALA A 39 -14.44 -4.40 6.05
CA ALA A 39 -13.51 -3.30 5.84
C ALA A 39 -13.10 -2.59 7.15
N MET A 40 -14.05 -2.36 8.06
CA MET A 40 -13.78 -1.73 9.37
C MET A 40 -12.89 -2.57 10.29
N LYS A 41 -12.94 -3.92 10.21
CA LYS A 41 -12.03 -4.80 10.98
C LYS A 41 -10.58 -4.66 10.54
N TYR A 42 -10.34 -4.41 9.25
CA TYR A 42 -8.99 -4.27 8.70
C TYR A 42 -8.32 -2.95 9.05
N VAL A 43 -9.09 -1.91 9.41
CA VAL A 43 -8.57 -0.61 9.84
C VAL A 43 -7.57 -0.71 11.01
N PRO A 44 -7.94 -1.29 12.18
CA PRO A 44 -7.00 -1.45 13.30
C PRO A 44 -5.87 -2.43 13.00
N LEU A 45 -6.11 -3.47 12.18
CA LEU A 45 -5.09 -4.43 11.79
C LEU A 45 -3.98 -3.76 10.96
N CYS A 46 -4.36 -3.00 9.93
CA CYS A 46 -3.45 -2.21 9.10
C CYS A 46 -2.62 -1.24 9.96
N PHE A 47 -3.26 -0.58 10.93
CA PHE A 47 -2.56 0.30 11.86
C PHE A 47 -1.54 -0.47 12.72
N GLY A 48 -1.93 -1.62 13.27
CA GLY A 48 -1.08 -2.49 14.09
C GLY A 48 0.14 -3.02 13.33
N ILE A 49 -0.08 -3.62 12.16
CA ILE A 49 0.98 -4.15 11.30
C ILE A 49 1.95 -3.04 10.89
N LYS A 50 1.43 -1.88 10.45
CA LYS A 50 2.30 -0.76 10.05
C LYS A 50 3.12 -0.24 11.23
N SER A 51 2.50 -0.10 12.39
CA SER A 51 3.19 0.32 13.61
C SER A 51 4.32 -0.63 13.97
N LEU A 52 4.08 -1.95 13.90
CA LEU A 52 5.08 -2.98 14.16
C LEU A 52 6.25 -2.92 13.17
N ILE A 53 5.96 -2.77 11.88
CA ILE A 53 7.00 -2.64 10.83
C ILE A 53 7.85 -1.39 11.06
N MET A 54 7.24 -0.26 11.41
CA MET A 54 7.99 0.97 11.67
C MET A 54 8.83 0.88 12.94
N THR A 55 8.37 0.15 13.96
CA THR A 55 9.17 -0.09 15.16
C THR A 55 10.40 -0.93 14.85
N ILE A 56 10.27 -2.00 14.06
CA ILE A 56 11.43 -2.82 13.70
C ILE A 56 12.38 -2.08 12.76
N ASP A 57 11.88 -1.26 11.83
CA ASP A 57 12.67 -0.33 10.99
C ASP A 57 13.50 0.62 11.88
N ASP A 58 12.86 1.30 12.84
CA ASP A 58 13.52 2.21 13.78
C ASP A 58 14.59 1.51 14.66
N ILE A 59 14.46 0.19 14.90
CA ILE A 59 15.42 -0.62 15.67
C ILE A 59 16.61 -1.05 14.81
N LEU A 60 16.34 -1.59 13.61
CA LEU A 60 17.37 -2.14 12.72
C LEU A 60 18.20 -1.04 12.07
N ASP A 61 17.58 0.08 11.71
CA ASP A 61 18.26 1.21 11.07
C ASP A 61 18.98 2.11 12.08
N ALA A 62 18.91 1.83 13.39
CA ALA A 62 19.36 2.73 14.43
C ALA A 62 20.83 3.17 14.31
N ASP A 63 21.71 2.30 13.80
CA ASP A 63 23.13 2.63 13.62
C ASP A 63 23.38 3.41 12.33
N VAL A 64 22.65 3.10 11.25
CA VAL A 64 22.71 3.82 9.98
C VAL A 64 22.12 5.22 10.13
N ASP A 65 20.99 5.34 10.83
CA ASP A 65 20.28 6.59 11.06
C ASP A 65 21.11 7.61 11.87
N LYS A 66 22.11 7.18 12.65
CA LYS A 66 23.05 8.10 13.32
C LYS A 66 23.95 8.84 12.34
N LEU A 67 24.22 8.25 11.17
CA LEU A 67 25.14 8.76 10.17
C LEU A 67 24.45 9.71 9.16
N VAL A 68 23.12 9.71 9.14
CA VAL A 68 22.31 10.45 8.16
C VAL A 68 21.74 11.72 8.79
N GLU A 69 22.00 12.87 8.15
CA GLU A 69 21.62 14.20 8.66
C GLU A 69 20.10 14.32 8.93
N ARG A 70 19.29 13.70 8.07
CA ARG A 70 17.83 13.71 8.17
C ARG A 70 17.32 12.87 9.34
N THR A 71 17.97 11.76 9.67
CA THR A 71 17.42 10.74 10.57
C THR A 71 18.13 10.65 11.92
N LYS A 72 19.23 11.37 12.11
CA LYS A 72 19.95 11.47 13.40
C LYS A 72 19.09 11.93 14.58
N LEU A 73 18.02 12.68 14.33
CA LEU A 73 17.08 13.16 15.34
C LEU A 73 15.97 12.16 15.69
N ARG A 74 16.00 10.94 15.15
CA ARG A 74 15.05 9.87 15.50
C ARG A 74 15.22 9.43 16.97
N PRO A 75 14.14 8.95 17.64
CA PRO A 75 14.16 8.60 19.05
C PRO A 75 15.24 7.60 19.48
N VAL A 76 15.49 6.56 18.68
CA VAL A 76 16.48 5.51 18.98
C VAL A 76 17.91 6.01 18.70
N PRO A 77 18.24 6.56 17.50
CA PRO A 77 19.57 7.13 17.21
C PRO A 77 20.04 8.19 18.20
N ARG A 78 19.16 9.12 18.62
CA ARG A 78 19.51 10.20 19.57
C ARG A 78 19.57 9.75 21.04
N GLY A 79 19.27 8.48 21.32
CA GLY A 79 19.27 7.94 22.69
C GLY A 79 18.08 8.34 23.57
N ALA A 80 17.00 8.91 23.00
CA ALA A 80 15.80 9.24 23.78
C ALA A 80 15.04 7.97 24.24
N ILE A 81 15.18 6.87 23.50
CA ILE A 81 14.66 5.55 23.85
C ILE A 81 15.82 4.56 23.86
N THR A 82 15.96 3.77 24.93
CA THR A 82 16.99 2.73 25.00
C THR A 82 16.61 1.54 24.11
N MET A 83 17.62 0.85 23.56
CA MET A 83 17.40 -0.30 22.68
C MET A 83 16.53 -1.38 23.33
N GLY A 84 16.72 -1.66 24.63
CA GLY A 84 15.89 -2.59 25.38
C GLY A 84 14.42 -2.18 25.48
N ARG A 85 14.12 -0.88 25.61
CA ARG A 85 12.73 -0.36 25.63
C ARG A 85 12.10 -0.45 24.24
N ALA A 86 12.86 -0.22 23.17
CA ALA A 86 12.38 -0.37 21.80
C ALA A 86 12.00 -1.81 21.49
N TRP A 87 12.84 -2.78 21.85
CA TRP A 87 12.53 -4.21 21.74
C TRP A 87 11.32 -4.62 22.59
N LEU A 88 11.23 -4.15 23.84
CA LEU A 88 10.05 -4.41 24.68
C LEU A 88 8.77 -3.91 24.01
N PHE A 89 8.79 -2.70 23.46
CA PHE A 89 7.65 -2.15 22.72
C PHE A 89 7.29 -2.99 21.49
N PHE A 90 8.27 -3.41 20.71
CA PHE A 90 8.07 -4.32 19.57
C PHE A 90 7.41 -5.64 20.00
N PHE A 91 7.89 -6.28 21.07
CA PHE A 91 7.30 -7.54 21.56
C PHE A 91 5.87 -7.33 22.07
N ILE A 92 5.58 -6.22 22.75
CA ILE A 92 4.22 -5.88 23.18
C ILE A 92 3.30 -5.73 21.95
N GLN A 93 3.76 -5.02 20.91
CA GLN A 93 3.00 -4.87 19.66
C GLN A 93 2.77 -6.22 18.98
N ALA A 94 3.77 -7.09 18.94
CA ALA A 94 3.65 -8.43 18.37
C ALA A 94 2.64 -9.30 19.14
N VAL A 95 2.66 -9.26 20.47
CA VAL A 95 1.70 -9.99 21.32
C VAL A 95 0.27 -9.47 21.12
N ILE A 96 0.08 -8.15 21.08
CA ILE A 96 -1.22 -7.54 20.79
C ILE A 96 -1.69 -7.93 19.38
N GLY A 97 -0.80 -7.89 18.38
CA GLY A 97 -1.09 -8.30 17.01
C GLY A 97 -1.52 -9.77 16.90
N LEU A 98 -0.82 -10.67 17.60
CA LEU A 98 -1.19 -12.09 17.69
C LEU A 98 -2.53 -12.29 18.42
N GLY A 99 -2.82 -11.47 19.44
CA GLY A 99 -4.11 -11.46 20.12
C GLY A 99 -5.26 -11.04 19.21
N LEU A 100 -5.09 -9.96 18.43
CA LEU A 100 -6.06 -9.49 17.43
C LEU A 100 -6.23 -10.49 16.28
N SER A 101 -5.16 -11.19 15.91
CA SER A 101 -5.22 -12.23 14.88
C SER A 101 -6.16 -13.37 15.27
N ARG A 102 -6.43 -13.61 16.56
CA ARG A 102 -7.45 -14.61 16.99
C ARG A 102 -8.88 -14.22 16.64
N TRP A 103 -9.16 -12.94 16.40
CA TRP A 103 -10.47 -12.48 15.95
C TRP A 103 -10.64 -12.59 14.44
N MET A 104 -9.57 -12.95 13.73
CA MET A 104 -9.55 -13.19 12.30
C MET A 104 -9.33 -14.69 12.07
N ASN A 105 -10.11 -15.32 11.20
CA ASN A 105 -10.00 -16.77 10.95
C ASN A 105 -8.75 -17.17 10.14
N PHE A 106 -7.70 -16.32 10.07
CA PHE A 106 -6.58 -16.47 9.15
C PHE A 106 -5.20 -16.41 9.86
N ALA A 107 -4.30 -17.31 9.47
CA ALA A 107 -2.97 -17.51 10.04
C ALA A 107 -1.98 -16.36 9.71
N PRO A 108 -0.93 -16.13 10.52
CA PRO A 108 0.07 -15.10 10.21
C PRO A 108 1.06 -15.55 9.13
N ILE A 109 1.19 -14.76 8.05
CA ILE A 109 2.17 -14.92 6.95
C ILE A 109 3.34 -13.91 7.13
N PRO A 110 4.61 -14.23 6.74
CA PRO A 110 5.81 -13.44 7.11
C PRO A 110 6.03 -12.10 6.36
N LEU A 111 6.70 -11.18 7.07
CA LEU A 111 7.11 -9.82 6.71
C LEU A 111 8.07 -9.75 5.50
N GLY A 112 7.68 -9.00 4.47
CA GLY A 112 8.53 -8.61 3.33
C GLY A 112 7.72 -8.43 2.04
N LEU A 113 6.91 -9.44 1.69
CA LEU A 113 5.89 -9.44 0.63
C LEU A 113 4.53 -8.85 1.12
N MET A 114 4.55 -8.25 2.32
CA MET A 114 3.44 -8.24 3.27
C MET A 114 2.44 -7.08 3.10
N PHE A 115 2.75 -6.05 2.31
CA PHE A 115 1.81 -4.94 2.14
C PHE A 115 0.66 -5.27 1.20
N ASN A 116 0.89 -6.12 0.20
CA ASN A 116 -0.11 -6.42 -0.83
C ASN A 116 -0.86 -7.74 -0.56
N VAL A 117 -0.43 -8.56 0.41
CA VAL A 117 -1.13 -9.80 0.80
C VAL A 117 -2.54 -9.50 1.32
N GLY A 118 -2.75 -8.30 1.84
CA GLY A 118 -4.07 -7.80 2.19
C GLY A 118 -5.11 -7.94 1.08
N THR A 119 -4.70 -7.90 -0.19
CA THR A 119 -5.56 -8.22 -1.34
C THR A 119 -6.19 -9.60 -1.22
N PHE A 120 -5.47 -10.63 -0.78
CA PHE A 120 -6.03 -11.97 -0.61
C PHE A 120 -6.90 -12.05 0.65
N MET A 121 -6.47 -11.41 1.73
CA MET A 121 -7.14 -11.45 3.03
C MET A 121 -8.53 -10.83 2.98
N GLY A 122 -8.65 -9.64 2.37
CA GLY A 122 -9.92 -8.93 2.24
C GLY A 122 -10.96 -9.72 1.45
N TRP A 123 -10.54 -10.37 0.36
CA TRP A 123 -11.44 -11.25 -0.42
C TRP A 123 -11.87 -12.47 0.38
N ALA A 124 -10.91 -13.19 0.96
CA ALA A 124 -11.15 -14.45 1.66
C ALA A 124 -12.07 -14.28 2.88
N ASP A 125 -11.87 -13.21 3.66
CA ASP A 125 -12.69 -12.93 4.84
C ASP A 125 -14.11 -12.48 4.47
N LEU A 126 -14.32 -11.87 3.30
CA LEU A 126 -15.64 -11.44 2.87
C LEU A 126 -16.46 -12.58 2.26
N THR A 127 -15.85 -13.41 1.41
CA THR A 127 -16.60 -14.43 0.64
C THR A 127 -16.72 -15.76 1.37
N HIS A 128 -15.83 -16.04 2.33
CA HIS A 128 -15.78 -17.32 3.05
C HIS A 128 -15.70 -18.56 2.15
N GLU A 129 -15.21 -18.41 0.91
CA GLU A 129 -15.11 -19.51 -0.05
C GLU A 129 -13.86 -20.35 0.17
N SER A 130 -13.94 -21.65 -0.15
CA SER A 130 -12.80 -22.58 -0.07
C SER A 130 -11.76 -22.37 -1.17
N THR A 131 -12.15 -21.75 -2.29
CA THR A 131 -11.28 -21.47 -3.44
C THR A 131 -11.32 -19.99 -3.78
N LEU A 132 -10.15 -19.35 -3.82
CA LEU A 132 -10.03 -17.96 -4.20
C LEU A 132 -9.91 -17.79 -5.72
N PRO A 133 -10.43 -16.69 -6.32
CA PRO A 133 -10.28 -16.38 -7.73
C PRO A 133 -8.86 -15.86 -8.02
N TRP A 134 -7.90 -16.78 -8.07
CA TRP A 134 -6.48 -16.46 -8.27
C TRP A 134 -6.22 -15.69 -9.58
N ASN A 135 -7.03 -15.92 -10.61
CA ASN A 135 -6.97 -15.20 -11.87
C ASN A 135 -7.22 -13.69 -11.71
N VAL A 136 -8.04 -13.27 -10.75
CA VAL A 136 -8.32 -11.86 -10.44
C VAL A 136 -7.31 -11.32 -9.41
N LEU A 137 -7.05 -12.09 -8.36
CA LEU A 137 -6.25 -11.63 -7.22
C LEU A 137 -4.75 -11.52 -7.53
N VAL A 138 -4.19 -12.44 -8.33
CA VAL A 138 -2.76 -12.40 -8.67
C VAL A 138 -2.39 -11.15 -9.48
N PRO A 139 -3.13 -10.75 -10.53
CA PRO A 139 -2.87 -9.48 -11.21
C PRO A 139 -2.95 -8.25 -10.28
N ILE A 140 -3.91 -8.20 -9.35
CA ILE A 140 -4.01 -7.10 -8.37
C ILE A 140 -2.78 -7.09 -7.46
N TYR A 141 -2.38 -8.25 -6.96
CA TYR A 141 -1.20 -8.40 -6.11
C TYR A 141 0.10 -7.98 -6.82
N VAL A 142 0.32 -8.47 -8.04
CA VAL A 142 1.51 -8.11 -8.82
C VAL A 142 1.46 -6.62 -9.20
N GLY A 143 0.29 -6.11 -9.59
CA GLY A 143 0.10 -4.70 -9.88
C GLY A 143 0.43 -3.81 -8.69
N THR A 144 -0.06 -4.13 -7.50
CA THR A 144 0.24 -3.38 -6.28
C THR A 144 1.72 -3.47 -5.90
N CYS A 145 2.42 -4.56 -6.21
CA CYS A 145 3.88 -4.62 -6.09
C CYS A 145 4.59 -3.65 -7.04
N LEU A 146 4.14 -3.56 -8.31
CA LEU A 146 4.67 -2.59 -9.27
C LEU A 146 4.38 -1.14 -8.84
N TRP A 147 3.21 -0.89 -8.26
CA TRP A 147 2.86 0.39 -7.65
C TRP A 147 3.83 0.74 -6.51
N THR A 148 4.12 -0.20 -5.60
CA THR A 148 5.11 -0.02 -4.53
C THR A 148 6.48 0.32 -5.08
N ILE A 149 6.96 -0.42 -6.08
CA ILE A 149 8.25 -0.13 -6.73
C ILE A 149 8.26 1.30 -7.28
N THR A 150 7.18 1.72 -7.92
CA THR A 150 7.08 3.05 -8.55
C THR A 150 7.29 4.17 -7.54
N TYR A 151 6.52 4.20 -6.45
CA TYR A 151 6.61 5.32 -5.51
C TYR A 151 7.78 5.20 -4.52
N GLU A 152 8.20 3.99 -4.14
CA GLU A 152 9.37 3.79 -3.26
C GLU A 152 10.67 4.17 -3.99
N THR A 153 10.81 3.81 -5.26
CA THR A 153 12.00 4.17 -6.04
C THR A 153 12.16 5.69 -6.15
N VAL A 154 11.08 6.41 -6.45
CA VAL A 154 11.10 7.89 -6.43
C VAL A 154 11.37 8.42 -5.02
N TYR A 155 10.78 7.81 -3.99
CA TYR A 155 10.99 8.22 -2.61
C TYR A 155 12.45 8.10 -2.16
N GLN A 156 13.14 7.03 -2.56
CA GLN A 156 14.55 6.76 -2.21
C GLN A 156 15.53 7.82 -2.72
N HIS A 157 15.18 8.58 -3.77
CA HIS A 157 16.00 9.70 -4.24
C HIS A 157 16.17 10.83 -3.20
N GLN A 158 15.36 10.86 -2.13
CA GLN A 158 15.59 11.76 -1.00
C GLN A 158 16.87 11.46 -0.22
N ASP A 159 17.24 10.19 -0.12
CA ASP A 159 18.35 9.72 0.70
C ASP A 159 19.61 9.45 -0.15
N LYS A 160 19.54 9.63 -1.48
CA LYS A 160 20.63 9.30 -2.43
C LYS A 160 22.01 9.90 -2.08
N ILE A 161 22.05 11.14 -1.56
CA ILE A 161 23.31 11.82 -1.22
C ILE A 161 23.94 11.15 0.01
N ASP A 162 23.11 10.78 0.98
CA ASP A 162 23.56 10.16 2.21
C ASP A 162 23.90 8.68 1.97
N ASP A 163 23.13 7.98 1.13
CA ASP A 163 23.42 6.62 0.66
C ASP A 163 24.83 6.53 0.04
N VAL A 164 25.21 7.50 -0.80
CA VAL A 164 26.56 7.56 -1.41
C VAL A 164 27.64 7.75 -0.35
N LYS A 165 27.41 8.59 0.67
CA LYS A 165 28.41 8.86 1.73
C LYS A 165 28.68 7.63 2.59
N ILE A 166 27.66 6.81 2.83
CA ILE A 166 27.77 5.60 3.66
C ILE A 166 28.07 4.33 2.85
N GLY A 167 28.13 4.43 1.51
CA GLY A 167 28.38 3.30 0.61
C GLY A 167 27.20 2.32 0.50
N LEU A 168 25.97 2.78 0.73
CA LEU A 168 24.76 1.96 0.63
C LEU A 168 24.33 1.82 -0.84
N HIS A 169 24.01 0.60 -1.28
CA HIS A 169 23.47 0.35 -2.62
C HIS A 169 21.94 0.44 -2.62
N SER A 170 21.39 1.57 -3.07
CA SER A 170 19.94 1.77 -3.21
C SER A 170 19.48 1.73 -4.68
N PRO A 171 18.23 1.31 -4.96
CA PRO A 171 17.63 1.37 -6.30
C PRO A 171 17.71 2.76 -6.95
N ALA A 172 17.62 3.84 -6.16
CA ALA A 172 17.81 5.21 -6.65
C ALA A 172 19.20 5.42 -7.28
N LEU A 173 20.26 4.88 -6.66
CA LEU A 173 21.63 4.94 -7.18
C LEU A 173 21.86 4.00 -8.36
N LEU A 174 21.26 2.80 -8.32
CA LEU A 174 21.36 1.82 -9.41
C LEU A 174 20.70 2.32 -10.70
N LEU A 175 19.53 2.95 -10.58
CA LEU A 175 18.76 3.41 -11.74
C LEU A 175 19.19 4.80 -12.24
N GLY A 176 19.67 5.67 -11.35
CA GLY A 176 20.13 7.01 -11.70
C GLY A 176 19.14 7.77 -12.58
N SER A 177 19.59 8.22 -13.76
CA SER A 177 18.76 8.94 -14.74
C SER A 177 17.64 8.11 -15.37
N SER A 178 17.72 6.77 -15.30
CA SER A 178 16.67 5.87 -15.82
C SER A 178 15.50 5.69 -14.85
N THR A 179 15.52 6.33 -13.69
CA THR A 179 14.47 6.21 -12.66
C THR A 179 13.08 6.54 -13.19
N ILE A 180 12.92 7.71 -13.85
CA ILE A 180 11.61 8.16 -14.34
C ILE A 180 11.04 7.18 -15.39
N PRO A 181 11.79 6.76 -16.43
CA PRO A 181 11.32 5.73 -17.36
C PRO A 181 10.93 4.40 -16.71
N VAL A 182 11.72 3.92 -15.74
CA VAL A 182 11.42 2.66 -15.03
C VAL A 182 10.15 2.80 -14.20
N CYS A 183 10.03 3.89 -13.44
CA CYS A 183 8.84 4.20 -12.65
C CYS A 183 7.59 4.38 -13.52
N ALA A 184 7.72 4.98 -14.71
CA ALA A 184 6.64 5.09 -15.66
C ALA A 184 6.21 3.71 -16.17
N THR A 185 7.18 2.84 -16.48
CA THR A 185 6.92 1.46 -16.94
C THR A 185 6.22 0.63 -15.87
N THR A 186 6.71 0.65 -14.62
CA THR A 186 6.08 -0.06 -13.50
C THR A 186 4.72 0.53 -13.16
N GLY A 187 4.57 1.85 -13.23
CA GLY A 187 3.28 2.53 -13.03
C GLY A 187 2.25 2.15 -14.09
N VAL A 188 2.61 2.16 -15.37
CA VAL A 188 1.72 1.69 -16.46
C VAL A 188 1.39 0.20 -16.28
N GLY A 189 2.37 -0.63 -15.92
CA GLY A 189 2.17 -2.04 -15.62
C GLY A 189 1.16 -2.28 -14.49
N PHE A 190 1.21 -1.46 -13.43
CA PHE A 190 0.21 -1.48 -12.36
C PHE A 190 -1.20 -1.22 -12.89
N PHE A 191 -1.42 -0.13 -13.63
CA PHE A 191 -2.75 0.21 -14.16
C PHE A 191 -3.23 -0.82 -15.19
N ALA A 192 -2.33 -1.40 -15.99
CA ALA A 192 -2.67 -2.45 -16.94
C ALA A 192 -3.15 -3.74 -16.25
N LEU A 193 -2.44 -4.17 -15.21
CA LEU A 193 -2.85 -5.34 -14.42
C LEU A 193 -4.14 -5.10 -13.64
N LEU A 194 -4.34 -3.87 -13.15
CA LEU A 194 -5.58 -3.47 -12.50
C LEU A 194 -6.74 -3.50 -13.49
N ALA A 195 -6.61 -2.89 -14.66
CA ALA A 195 -7.62 -2.96 -15.74
C ALA A 195 -7.91 -4.40 -16.17
N TYR A 196 -6.88 -5.25 -16.28
CA TYR A 196 -7.03 -6.67 -16.58
C TYR A 196 -7.82 -7.41 -15.50
N ALA A 197 -7.50 -7.21 -14.22
CA ALA A 197 -8.27 -7.77 -13.11
C ALA A 197 -9.73 -7.28 -13.11
N GLY A 198 -9.95 -6.00 -13.41
CA GLY A 198 -11.28 -5.43 -13.54
C GLY A 198 -12.11 -6.09 -14.66
N ALA A 199 -11.48 -6.41 -15.79
CA ALA A 199 -12.12 -7.12 -16.89
C ALA A 199 -12.52 -8.54 -16.49
N LEU A 200 -11.65 -9.26 -15.78
CA LEU A 200 -11.94 -10.58 -15.25
C LEU A 200 -13.04 -10.56 -14.18
N ASN A 201 -13.14 -9.47 -13.42
CA ASN A 201 -14.13 -9.28 -12.35
C ASN A 201 -15.47 -8.67 -12.83
N GLY A 202 -15.60 -8.39 -14.13
CA GLY A 202 -16.83 -7.85 -14.72
C GLY A 202 -17.13 -6.39 -14.43
N HIS A 203 -16.12 -5.58 -14.07
CA HIS A 203 -16.31 -4.15 -13.80
C HIS A 203 -16.72 -3.35 -15.04
N GLY A 204 -17.49 -2.29 -14.82
CA GLY A 204 -18.03 -1.41 -15.84
C GLY A 204 -17.19 -0.17 -16.13
N TRP A 205 -17.76 0.74 -16.92
CA TRP A 205 -17.07 1.94 -17.40
C TRP A 205 -16.69 2.92 -16.28
N CYS A 206 -17.44 2.96 -15.18
CA CYS A 206 -17.14 3.82 -14.02
C CYS A 206 -15.75 3.49 -13.47
N TYR A 207 -15.49 2.21 -13.26
CA TYR A 207 -14.19 1.71 -12.82
C TYR A 207 -13.06 2.07 -13.79
N TYR A 208 -13.22 1.78 -15.09
CA TYR A 208 -12.16 2.06 -16.07
C TYR A 208 -11.88 3.56 -16.21
N SER A 209 -12.91 4.41 -16.11
CA SER A 209 -12.73 5.86 -16.15
C SER A 209 -11.86 6.36 -14.99
N ALA A 210 -12.04 5.82 -13.79
CA ALA A 210 -11.23 6.13 -12.63
C ALA A 210 -9.80 5.62 -12.76
N VAL A 211 -9.61 4.39 -13.27
CA VAL A 211 -8.28 3.79 -13.53
C VAL A 211 -7.50 4.64 -14.55
N VAL A 212 -8.13 5.05 -15.64
CA VAL A 212 -7.50 5.90 -16.67
C VAL A 212 -7.17 7.27 -16.11
N PHE A 213 -8.10 7.89 -15.37
CA PHE A 213 -7.86 9.20 -14.75
C PHE A 213 -6.72 9.15 -13.73
N ALA A 214 -6.69 8.13 -12.87
CA ALA A 214 -5.62 7.87 -11.92
C ALA A 214 -4.27 7.66 -12.62
N CYS A 215 -4.25 6.94 -13.74
CA CYS A 215 -3.06 6.73 -14.57
C CYS A 215 -2.51 8.04 -15.13
N ILE A 216 -3.35 8.83 -15.79
CA ILE A 216 -2.96 10.14 -16.34
C ILE A 216 -2.42 11.03 -15.22
N LEU A 217 -3.11 11.08 -14.08
CA LEU A 217 -2.71 11.89 -12.93
C LEU A 217 -1.34 11.49 -12.39
N LEU A 218 -1.06 10.19 -12.25
CA LEU A 218 0.24 9.70 -11.81
C LEU A 218 1.33 10.05 -12.83
N MET A 219 1.09 9.79 -14.12
CA MET A 219 2.09 10.02 -15.18
C MET A 219 2.44 11.49 -15.33
N LEU A 220 1.44 12.39 -15.28
CA LEU A 220 1.66 13.83 -15.29
C LEU A 220 2.50 14.28 -14.09
N ARG A 221 2.24 13.72 -12.90
CA ARG A 221 3.03 14.04 -11.71
C ARG A 221 4.45 13.52 -11.83
N LEU A 222 4.62 12.27 -12.24
CA LEU A 222 5.92 11.64 -12.41
C LEU A 222 6.79 12.41 -13.41
N SER A 223 6.22 12.86 -14.53
CA SER A 223 6.93 13.63 -15.56
C SER A 223 7.43 15.01 -15.07
N LYS A 224 6.82 15.56 -14.03
CA LYS A 224 7.20 16.85 -13.42
C LYS A 224 8.16 16.70 -12.24
N THR A 225 8.40 15.47 -11.79
CA THR A 225 9.25 15.20 -10.63
C THR A 225 10.72 15.32 -11.03
N ASP A 226 11.43 16.24 -10.39
CA ASP A 226 12.88 16.30 -10.43
C ASP A 226 13.46 15.34 -9.37
N ILE A 227 14.08 14.24 -9.83
CA ILE A 227 14.67 13.22 -8.94
C ILE A 227 15.90 13.73 -8.20
N ASP A 228 16.48 14.85 -8.63
CA ASP A 228 17.64 15.43 -7.95
C ASP A 228 17.24 16.33 -6.78
N LYS A 229 15.96 16.66 -6.66
CA LYS A 229 15.39 17.46 -5.56
C LYS A 229 14.60 16.58 -4.58
N PRO A 230 15.09 16.41 -3.33
CA PRO A 230 14.41 15.62 -2.30
C PRO A 230 12.97 16.08 -2.04
N GLU A 231 12.71 17.38 -2.13
CA GLU A 231 11.40 17.98 -1.89
C GLU A 231 10.37 17.55 -2.94
N ASP A 232 10.78 17.49 -4.21
CA ASP A 232 9.92 17.07 -5.32
C ASP A 232 9.61 15.57 -5.21
N CYS A 233 10.60 14.75 -4.84
CA CYS A 233 10.42 13.33 -4.57
C CYS A 233 9.44 13.07 -3.42
N LYS A 234 9.56 13.84 -2.33
CA LYS A 234 8.62 13.79 -1.20
C LYS A 234 7.22 14.24 -1.60
N SER A 235 7.12 15.30 -2.40
CA SER A 235 5.86 15.84 -2.91
C SER A 235 5.14 14.82 -3.79
N PHE A 236 5.85 14.22 -4.75
CA PHE A 236 5.36 13.12 -5.58
C PHE A 236 4.83 11.98 -4.71
N PHE A 237 5.65 11.53 -3.75
CA PHE A 237 5.27 10.47 -2.83
C PHE A 237 3.97 10.82 -2.09
N LEU A 238 3.82 12.00 -1.49
CA LEU A 238 2.57 12.37 -0.80
C LEU A 238 1.36 12.43 -1.73
N GLN A 239 1.56 12.86 -2.97
CA GLN A 239 0.51 12.95 -3.98
C GLN A 239 0.06 11.59 -4.54
N THR A 240 0.76 10.49 -4.25
CA THR A 240 0.28 9.14 -4.61
C THR A 240 -0.96 8.72 -3.82
N VAL A 241 -1.22 9.29 -2.64
CA VAL A 241 -2.39 8.93 -1.81
C VAL A 241 -3.72 9.21 -2.52
N PRO A 242 -3.97 10.42 -3.08
CA PRO A 242 -5.17 10.67 -3.89
C PRO A 242 -5.38 9.70 -5.06
N VAL A 243 -4.30 9.17 -5.65
CA VAL A 243 -4.41 8.24 -6.79
C VAL A 243 -5.09 6.95 -6.33
N GLY A 244 -4.71 6.43 -5.16
CA GLY A 244 -5.34 5.24 -4.61
C GLY A 244 -6.81 5.46 -4.23
N GLN A 245 -7.13 6.63 -3.70
CA GLN A 245 -8.50 7.03 -3.37
C GLN A 245 -9.39 7.19 -4.60
N ILE A 246 -8.85 7.67 -5.72
CA ILE A 246 -9.56 7.75 -7.01
C ILE A 246 -9.90 6.35 -7.53
N ILE A 247 -8.96 5.40 -7.43
CA ILE A 247 -9.21 4.01 -7.83
C ILE A 247 -10.33 3.42 -6.96
N LEU A 248 -10.25 3.60 -5.64
CA LEU A 248 -11.27 3.11 -4.71
C LEU A 248 -12.65 3.70 -5.02
N SER A 249 -12.74 5.02 -5.23
CA SER A 249 -14.02 5.66 -5.55
C SER A 249 -14.60 5.18 -6.88
N GLY A 250 -13.74 4.86 -7.85
CA GLY A 250 -14.12 4.20 -9.10
C GLY A 250 -14.72 2.82 -8.87
N ILE A 251 -14.07 1.96 -8.08
CA ILE A 251 -14.57 0.61 -7.75
C ILE A 251 -15.92 0.71 -7.02
N VAL A 252 -16.01 1.55 -5.98
CA VAL A 252 -17.25 1.72 -5.19
C VAL A 252 -18.38 2.30 -6.05
N GLY A 253 -18.09 3.29 -6.88
CA GLY A 253 -19.07 3.88 -7.80
C GLY A 253 -19.59 2.86 -8.82
N ASP A 254 -18.71 2.01 -9.34
CA ASP A 254 -19.07 0.94 -10.27
C ASP A 254 -19.94 -0.14 -9.61
N VAL A 255 -19.58 -0.55 -8.38
CA VAL A 255 -20.38 -1.46 -7.55
C VAL A 255 -21.79 -0.94 -7.31
N ILE A 256 -21.92 0.32 -6.89
CA ILE A 256 -23.22 0.95 -6.61
C ILE A 256 -24.05 0.99 -7.90
N LEU A 257 -23.43 1.40 -9.02
CA LEU A 257 -24.12 1.46 -10.30
C LEU A 257 -24.59 0.07 -10.76
N ASN A 258 -23.74 -0.95 -10.67
CA ASN A 258 -24.07 -2.31 -11.04
C ASN A 258 -25.28 -2.83 -10.24
N ARG A 259 -25.27 -2.65 -8.92
CA ARG A 259 -26.38 -3.07 -8.05
C ARG A 259 -27.68 -2.32 -8.36
N LEU A 260 -27.61 -1.01 -8.60
CA LEU A 260 -28.78 -0.21 -8.99
C LEU A 260 -29.37 -0.65 -10.33
N VAL A 261 -28.54 -0.87 -11.35
CA VAL A 261 -28.98 -1.32 -12.68
C VAL A 261 -29.63 -2.71 -12.63
N ASN A 262 -29.11 -3.59 -11.78
CA ASN A 262 -29.59 -4.97 -11.63
C ASN A 262 -30.70 -5.12 -10.59
N ASN A 263 -31.18 -4.03 -9.97
CA ASN A 263 -32.16 -4.03 -8.87
C ASN A 263 -31.77 -4.91 -7.67
N ILE A 264 -30.48 -4.97 -7.37
CA ILE A 264 -29.92 -5.69 -6.23
C ILE A 264 -29.87 -4.74 -5.03
N ALA A 265 -30.22 -5.24 -3.84
CA ALA A 265 -30.08 -4.46 -2.62
C ALA A 265 -28.60 -4.07 -2.37
N LEU A 266 -28.40 -2.87 -1.82
CA LEU A 266 -27.10 -2.41 -1.32
C LEU A 266 -26.79 -3.12 0.00
#